data_AF-A0A543G5N9-F1
#
_entry.id   AF-A0A543G5N9-F1
#
_cell.length_a   1.000
_cell.length_b   1.000
_cell.length_c   1.000
_cell.angle_alpha   90.00
_cell.angle_beta   90.00
_cell.angle_gamma   90.00
#
_symmetry.space_group_name_H-M   'P 1'
#
loop_
_entity.id
_entity.type
_entity.pdbx_description
1 polymer ?
#
loop_
_entity_poly.entity_id
_entity_poly.type
_entity_poly.pdbx_seq_one_letter_code
_entity_poly.pdbx_strand_id
1 'polypeptide(L)'
;MSVSEIEALLKSKEDYKIALRLFSILSIAKGESSRKAQELLLLSHNQICIWVKRFNEFGLEGLNDRPKTGRKPKITNDQLDWLKNLILNESPTKYGFNTETWTAPLLVKVVEKHCNIVYSDDMIYVLLKKKMGLTHKKGKGFYAEEKPELREKFVEDLKKTL
;
A
#
# COMPACT_ATOMS: atom_id res chain seq x y z
N MET A 1 13.52 -25.39 -30.04
CA MET A 1 12.99 -25.04 -28.71
C MET A 1 14.10 -25.30 -27.70
N SER A 2 14.56 -24.29 -26.98
CA SER A 2 15.65 -24.40 -25.99
C SER A 2 15.12 -24.90 -24.63
N VAL A 3 16.02 -25.42 -23.77
CA VAL A 3 15.66 -25.84 -22.41
C VAL A 3 14.99 -24.71 -21.63
N SER A 4 15.54 -23.49 -21.73
CA SER A 4 15.02 -22.29 -21.08
C SER A 4 13.58 -21.97 -21.52
N GLU A 5 13.25 -22.14 -22.80
CA GLU A 5 11.88 -21.93 -23.32
C GLU A 5 10.88 -22.92 -22.72
N ILE A 6 11.28 -24.19 -22.56
CA ILE A 6 10.42 -25.22 -21.95
C ILE A 6 10.20 -24.90 -20.47
N GLU A 7 11.24 -24.52 -19.73
CA GLU A 7 11.09 -24.13 -18.33
C GLU A 7 10.19 -22.90 -18.15
N ALA A 8 10.32 -21.91 -19.02
CA ALA A 8 9.47 -20.73 -19.00
C ALA A 8 8.00 -21.09 -19.29
N LEU A 9 7.77 -21.99 -20.26
CA LEU A 9 6.43 -22.48 -20.58
C LEU A 9 5.80 -23.20 -19.39
N LEU A 10 6.52 -24.09 -18.71
CA LEU A 10 6.05 -24.80 -17.52
C LEU A 10 5.67 -23.86 -16.37
N LYS A 11 6.32 -22.69 -16.28
CA LYS A 11 6.04 -21.66 -15.25
C LYS A 11 4.94 -20.66 -15.66
N SER A 12 4.44 -20.72 -16.91
CA SER A 12 3.56 -19.71 -17.47
C SER A 12 2.09 -19.84 -17.05
N LYS A 13 1.51 -21.04 -17.15
CA LYS A 13 0.09 -21.31 -16.81
C LYS A 13 -0.01 -21.91 -15.42
N GLU A 14 -1.07 -21.53 -14.69
CA GLU A 14 -1.28 -22.03 -13.33
C GLU A 14 -1.48 -23.55 -13.31
N ASP A 15 -2.21 -24.12 -14.28
CA ASP A 15 -2.43 -25.56 -14.39
C ASP A 15 -1.11 -26.35 -14.50
N TYR A 16 -0.13 -25.82 -15.24
CA TYR A 16 1.18 -26.46 -15.37
C TYR A 16 1.95 -26.45 -14.05
N LYS A 17 1.87 -25.35 -13.30
CA LYS A 17 2.47 -25.27 -11.96
C LYS A 17 1.78 -26.24 -10.99
N ILE A 18 0.45 -26.30 -11.00
CA ILE A 18 -0.32 -27.21 -10.14
C ILE A 18 0.01 -28.66 -10.48
N ALA A 19 0.10 -29.02 -11.76
CA ALA A 19 0.49 -30.35 -12.19
C ALA A 19 1.90 -30.71 -11.68
N LEU A 20 2.88 -29.80 -11.79
CA LEU A 20 4.22 -30.00 -11.24
C LEU A 20 4.21 -30.21 -9.71
N ARG A 21 3.41 -29.42 -8.98
CA ARG A 21 3.24 -29.56 -7.52
C ARG A 21 2.65 -30.92 -7.17
N LEU A 22 1.59 -31.34 -7.85
CA LEU A 22 0.95 -32.65 -7.66
C LEU A 22 1.90 -33.80 -7.97
N PHE A 23 2.67 -33.69 -9.05
CA PHE A 23 3.66 -34.72 -9.39
C PHE A 23 4.74 -34.84 -8.32
N SER A 24 5.19 -33.71 -7.76
CA SER A 24 6.13 -33.73 -6.62
C SER A 24 5.56 -34.44 -5.40
N ILE A 25 4.28 -34.21 -5.09
CA ILE A 25 3.59 -34.83 -3.96
C ILE A 25 3.41 -36.34 -4.23
N LEU A 26 3.04 -36.72 -5.46
CA LEU A 26 2.90 -38.12 -5.86
C LEU A 26 4.22 -38.89 -5.73
N SER A 27 5.34 -38.30 -6.14
CA SER A 27 6.67 -38.90 -5.95
C SER A 27 6.97 -39.16 -4.47
N ILE A 28 6.73 -38.17 -3.61
CA ILE A 28 6.91 -38.33 -2.15
C ILE A 28 5.96 -39.40 -1.60
N ALA A 29 4.69 -39.42 -2.01
CA ALA A 29 3.71 -40.40 -1.56
C ALA A 29 4.08 -41.84 -1.97
N LYS A 30 4.80 -42.00 -3.09
CA LYS A 30 5.37 -43.29 -3.53
C LYS A 30 6.63 -43.71 -2.76
N GLY A 31 7.07 -42.93 -1.78
CA GLY A 31 8.27 -43.19 -0.99
C GLY A 31 9.57 -42.76 -1.67
N GLU A 32 9.50 -41.98 -2.75
CA GLU A 32 10.71 -41.42 -3.34
C GLU A 32 11.28 -40.31 -2.46
N SER A 33 12.60 -40.15 -2.47
CA SER A 33 13.23 -39.04 -1.76
C SER A 33 12.93 -37.73 -2.49
N SER A 34 12.79 -36.65 -1.71
CA SER A 34 12.65 -35.30 -2.26
C SER A 34 13.80 -34.93 -3.18
N ARG A 35 15.02 -35.46 -2.94
CA ARG A 35 16.20 -35.17 -3.75
C ARG A 35 16.05 -35.70 -5.17
N LYS A 36 15.53 -36.92 -5.32
CA LYS A 36 15.21 -37.50 -6.62
C LYS A 36 14.12 -36.71 -7.35
N ALA A 37 13.12 -36.24 -6.61
CA ALA A 37 12.08 -35.38 -7.16
C ALA A 37 12.65 -34.02 -7.63
N GLN A 38 13.69 -33.46 -7.00
CA GLN A 38 14.35 -32.23 -7.48
C GLN A 38 15.12 -32.42 -8.80
N GLU A 39 15.64 -33.61 -9.07
CA GLU A 39 16.35 -33.88 -10.33
C GLU A 39 15.39 -33.92 -11.52
N LEU A 40 14.16 -34.41 -11.28
CA LEU A 40 13.13 -34.57 -12.30
C LEU A 40 12.21 -33.37 -12.42
N LEU A 41 12.04 -32.60 -11.34
CA LEU A 41 11.12 -31.47 -11.26
C LEU A 41 11.91 -30.20 -11.01
N LEU A 42 11.51 -29.11 -11.66
CA LEU A 42 12.10 -27.77 -11.52
C LEU A 42 11.80 -27.11 -10.15
N LEU A 43 11.78 -27.90 -9.08
CA LEU A 43 11.41 -27.53 -7.71
C LEU A 43 12.56 -27.86 -6.76
N SER A 44 12.84 -26.95 -5.83
CA SER A 44 13.77 -27.21 -4.73
C SER A 44 13.14 -28.12 -3.66
N HIS A 45 13.97 -28.79 -2.87
CA HIS A 45 13.55 -29.59 -1.71
C HIS A 45 12.59 -28.83 -0.81
N ASN A 46 12.92 -27.58 -0.49
CA ASN A 46 12.09 -26.73 0.35
C ASN A 46 10.71 -26.45 -0.29
N GLN A 47 10.66 -26.19 -1.61
CA GLN A 47 9.37 -26.04 -2.30
C GLN A 47 8.54 -27.32 -2.22
N ILE A 48 9.15 -28.48 -2.44
CA ILE A 48 8.45 -29.78 -2.34
C ILE A 48 7.87 -29.97 -0.93
N CYS A 49 8.67 -29.73 0.12
CA CYS A 49 8.20 -29.82 1.51
C CYS A 49 7.05 -28.85 1.80
N ILE A 50 7.13 -27.61 1.32
CA ILE A 50 6.05 -26.62 1.44
C ILE A 50 4.77 -27.11 0.75
N TRP A 51 4.88 -27.65 -0.47
CA TRP A 51 3.72 -28.13 -1.22
C TRP A 51 3.08 -29.36 -0.58
N VAL A 52 3.87 -30.33 -0.13
CA VAL A 52 3.38 -31.49 0.62
C VAL A 52 2.63 -31.04 1.87
N LYS A 53 3.22 -30.14 2.67
CA LYS A 53 2.57 -29.60 3.87
C LYS A 53 1.24 -28.91 3.52
N ARG A 54 1.26 -28.01 2.53
CA ARG A 54 0.06 -27.27 2.11
C ARG A 54 -1.02 -28.18 1.55
N PHE A 55 -0.65 -29.23 0.84
CA PHE A 55 -1.60 -30.22 0.33
C PHE A 55 -2.23 -31.02 1.47
N ASN A 56 -1.45 -31.45 2.45
CA ASN A 56 -1.97 -32.16 3.62
C ASN A 56 -2.91 -31.28 4.47
N GLU A 57 -2.66 -29.97 4.55
CA GLU A 57 -3.48 -29.03 5.32
C GLU A 57 -4.72 -28.54 4.57
N PHE A 58 -4.63 -28.29 3.26
CA PHE A 58 -5.65 -27.57 2.49
C PHE A 58 -6.06 -28.26 1.18
N GLY A 59 -5.60 -29.50 0.93
CA GLY A 59 -5.88 -30.23 -0.30
C GLY A 59 -5.41 -29.51 -1.56
N LEU A 60 -6.21 -29.61 -2.63
CA LEU A 60 -5.91 -29.01 -3.93
C LEU A 60 -5.86 -27.48 -3.86
N GLU A 61 -6.71 -26.84 -3.05
CA GLU A 61 -6.69 -25.39 -2.84
C GLU A 61 -5.36 -24.92 -2.23
N GLY A 62 -4.76 -25.78 -1.41
CA GLY A 62 -3.42 -25.61 -0.87
C GLY A 62 -2.33 -25.43 -1.92
N LEU A 63 -2.55 -25.85 -3.17
CA LEU A 63 -1.55 -25.76 -4.23
C LEU A 63 -1.63 -24.47 -5.03
N ASN A 64 -2.63 -23.62 -4.82
CA ASN A 64 -2.73 -22.35 -5.54
C ASN A 64 -1.65 -21.34 -5.11
N ASP A 65 -1.22 -20.49 -6.04
CA ASP A 65 -0.40 -19.33 -5.71
C ASP A 65 -1.15 -18.42 -4.71
N ARG A 66 -0.49 -18.10 -3.59
CA ARG A 66 -1.02 -17.14 -2.63
C ARG A 66 -0.67 -15.72 -3.08
N PRO A 67 -1.51 -14.72 -2.78
CA PRO A 67 -1.16 -13.33 -3.01
C PRO A 67 0.19 -13.03 -2.37
N LYS A 68 1.11 -12.46 -3.15
CA LYS A 68 2.40 -12.02 -2.61
C LYS A 68 2.11 -10.94 -1.58
N THR A 69 2.47 -11.21 -0.32
CA THR A 69 2.50 -10.18 0.71
C THR A 69 3.58 -9.19 0.28
N GLY A 70 3.17 -8.08 -0.34
CA GLY A 70 4.09 -7.06 -0.81
C GLY A 70 4.95 -6.50 0.33
N ARG A 71 5.79 -5.52 0.03
CA ARG A 71 6.62 -4.85 1.05
C ARG A 71 5.73 -4.36 2.19
N LYS A 72 6.06 -4.75 3.42
CA LYS A 72 5.35 -4.25 4.62
C LYS A 72 5.36 -2.72 4.61
N PRO A 73 4.22 -2.05 4.86
CA PRO A 73 4.18 -0.59 4.89
C PRO A 73 5.09 -0.07 6.00
N LYS A 74 5.75 1.08 5.78
CA LYS A 74 6.61 1.71 6.80
C LYS A 74 5.80 2.27 7.98
N ILE A 75 4.59 2.76 7.70
CA ILE A 75 3.68 3.34 8.69
C ILE A 75 2.80 2.26 9.30
N THR A 76 2.62 2.29 10.62
CA THR A 76 1.73 1.38 11.35
C THR A 76 0.27 1.83 11.26
N ASN A 77 -0.67 0.96 11.63
CA ASN A 77 -2.09 1.34 11.67
C ASN A 77 -2.35 2.46 12.71
N ASP A 78 -1.73 2.37 13.88
CA ASP A 78 -1.90 3.40 14.93
C ASP A 78 -1.39 4.78 14.46
N GLN A 79 -0.27 4.81 13.73
CA GLN A 79 0.25 6.04 13.14
C GLN A 79 -0.65 6.58 12.03
N LEU A 80 -1.30 5.70 11.26
CA LEU A 80 -2.29 6.09 10.27
C LEU A 80 -3.54 6.70 10.93
N ASP A 81 -4.04 6.10 12.01
CA ASP A 81 -5.20 6.60 12.73
C ASP A 81 -4.91 7.94 13.42
N TRP A 82 -3.72 8.08 14.00
CA TRP A 82 -3.23 9.37 14.51
C TRP A 82 -3.21 10.43 13.41
N LEU A 83 -2.58 10.13 12.26
CA LEU A 83 -2.48 11.08 11.15
C LEU A 83 -3.86 11.44 10.58
N LYS A 84 -4.79 10.49 10.54
CA LYS A 84 -6.18 10.74 10.13
C LYS A 84 -6.89 11.68 11.11
N ASN A 85 -6.74 11.47 12.41
CA ASN A 85 -7.31 12.34 13.44
C ASN A 85 -6.72 13.75 13.40
N LEU A 86 -5.41 13.87 13.18
CA LEU A 86 -4.72 15.14 12.99
C LEU A 86 -5.35 15.95 11.86
N ILE A 87 -5.54 15.32 10.69
CA ILE A 87 -6.05 16.01 9.49
C ILE A 87 -7.51 16.42 9.64
N LEU A 88 -8.32 15.62 10.35
CA LEU A 88 -9.76 15.86 10.49
C LEU A 88 -10.12 16.84 11.60
N ASN A 89 -9.34 16.87 12.68
CA ASN A 89 -9.71 17.59 13.91
C ASN A 89 -8.77 18.75 14.27
N GLU A 90 -7.57 18.81 13.69
CA GLU A 90 -6.56 19.81 14.04
C GLU A 90 -6.23 20.73 12.86
N SER A 91 -5.92 21.99 13.17
CA SER A 91 -5.44 22.98 12.19
C SER A 91 -3.92 23.00 12.15
N PRO A 92 -3.28 23.16 10.96
CA PRO A 92 -1.83 23.33 10.85
C PRO A 92 -1.28 24.50 11.69
N THR A 93 -2.09 25.50 12.02
CA THR A 93 -1.70 26.63 12.88
C THR A 93 -1.26 26.19 14.27
N LYS A 94 -1.88 25.14 14.82
CA LYS A 94 -1.49 24.55 16.12
C LYS A 94 -0.10 23.91 16.09
N TYR A 95 0.38 23.58 14.90
CA TYR A 95 1.72 23.02 14.64
C TYR A 95 2.74 24.08 14.19
N GLY A 96 2.38 25.36 14.28
CA GLY A 96 3.25 26.49 13.93
C GLY A 96 3.30 26.81 12.44
N PHE A 97 2.36 26.30 11.63
CA PHE A 97 2.28 26.62 10.22
C PHE A 97 1.33 27.80 9.95
N ASN A 98 1.72 28.72 9.07
CA ASN A 98 0.92 29.91 8.72
C ASN A 98 -0.17 29.61 7.66
N THR A 99 -0.81 28.45 7.75
CA THR A 99 -1.80 27.98 6.78
C THR A 99 -2.97 27.31 7.51
N GLU A 100 -4.19 27.53 7.02
CA GLU A 100 -5.40 26.94 7.60
C GLU A 100 -5.68 25.51 7.09
N THR A 101 -5.03 25.09 6.00
CA THR A 101 -5.26 23.78 5.37
C THR A 101 -4.01 22.92 5.37
N TRP A 102 -4.20 21.62 5.62
CA TRP A 102 -3.14 20.63 5.52
C TRP A 102 -2.74 20.41 4.05
N THR A 103 -1.46 20.61 3.74
CA THR A 103 -0.89 20.28 2.44
C THR A 103 0.07 19.09 2.57
N ALA A 104 0.27 18.34 1.48
CA ALA A 104 1.17 17.18 1.51
C ALA A 104 2.60 17.50 2.00
N PRO A 105 3.24 18.60 1.58
CA PRO A 105 4.58 18.97 2.09
C PRO A 105 4.60 19.25 3.60
N LEU A 106 3.53 19.81 4.16
CA LEU A 106 3.42 20.02 5.61
C LEU A 106 3.27 18.69 6.35
N LEU A 107 2.43 17.80 5.81
CA LEU A 107 2.23 16.48 6.37
C LEU A 107 3.50 15.62 6.32
N VAL A 108 4.35 15.75 5.30
CA VAL A 108 5.67 15.10 5.29
C VAL A 108 6.48 15.48 6.52
N LYS A 109 6.60 16.77 6.83
CA LYS A 109 7.36 17.27 7.99
C LYS A 109 6.79 16.78 9.31
N VAL A 110 5.46 16.77 9.43
CA VAL A 110 4.76 16.32 10.64
C VAL A 110 4.93 14.81 10.84
N VAL A 111 4.79 14.01 9.78
CA VAL A 111 4.98 12.55 9.83
C VAL A 111 6.44 12.19 10.11
N GLU A 112 7.39 12.90 9.50
CA GLU A 112 8.81 12.69 9.78
C GLU A 112 9.11 12.97 11.27
N LYS A 113 8.61 14.07 11.82
CA LYS A 113 8.83 14.44 13.23
C LYS A 113 8.18 13.48 14.23
N HIS A 114 6.95 13.03 13.97
CA HIS A 114 6.19 12.22 14.93
C HIS A 114 6.36 10.71 14.75
N CYS A 115 6.57 10.26 13.52
CA CYS A 115 6.68 8.83 13.20
C CYS A 115 8.12 8.39 12.88
N ASN A 116 9.06 9.33 12.72
CA ASN A 116 10.44 9.07 12.27
C ASN A 116 10.48 8.34 10.92
N ILE A 117 9.53 8.66 10.03
CA ILE A 117 9.42 8.07 8.70
C ILE A 117 9.54 9.16 7.65
N VAL A 118 10.54 9.04 6.79
CA VAL A 118 10.71 9.91 5.63
C VAL A 118 9.83 9.42 4.48
N TYR A 119 8.92 10.29 4.06
CA TYR A 119 8.04 10.10 2.92
C TYR A 119 8.22 11.21 1.89
N SER A 120 7.96 10.90 0.62
CA SER A 120 7.75 11.91 -0.41
C SER A 120 6.31 12.41 -0.38
N ASP A 121 6.07 13.59 -0.95
CA ASP A 121 4.74 14.18 -1.10
C ASP A 121 3.76 13.22 -1.80
N ASP A 122 4.21 12.54 -2.85
CA ASP A 122 3.43 11.52 -3.56
C ASP A 122 2.99 10.38 -2.66
N MET A 123 3.87 9.93 -1.77
CA MET A 123 3.54 8.86 -0.83
C MET A 123 2.49 9.33 0.18
N ILE A 124 2.55 10.58 0.64
CA ILE A 124 1.50 11.17 1.46
C ILE A 124 0.17 11.16 0.72
N TYR A 125 0.11 11.60 -0.54
CA TYR A 125 -1.12 11.51 -1.34
C TYR A 125 -1.67 10.09 -1.46
N VAL A 126 -0.77 9.10 -1.64
CA VAL A 126 -1.14 7.69 -1.65
C VAL A 126 -1.72 7.25 -0.30
N LEU A 127 -1.14 7.66 0.83
CA LEU A 127 -1.67 7.37 2.16
C LEU A 127 -3.07 7.98 2.35
N LEU A 128 -3.22 9.27 2.04
CA LEU A 128 -4.48 9.99 2.18
C LEU A 128 -5.60 9.32 1.37
N LYS A 129 -5.34 9.01 0.09
CA LYS A 129 -6.35 8.44 -0.80
C LYS A 129 -6.57 6.94 -0.54
N LYS A 130 -5.52 6.12 -0.56
CA LYS A 130 -5.64 4.65 -0.57
C LYS A 130 -5.75 4.05 0.82
N LYS A 131 -5.17 4.67 1.86
CA LYS A 131 -5.19 4.12 3.22
C LYS A 131 -6.25 4.78 4.10
N MET A 132 -6.50 6.08 3.92
CA MET A 132 -7.47 6.81 4.75
C MET A 132 -8.81 7.07 4.06
N GLY A 133 -8.90 6.87 2.74
CA GLY A 133 -10.12 7.13 1.96
C GLY A 133 -10.48 8.62 1.86
N LEU A 134 -9.54 9.51 2.14
CA LEU A 134 -9.75 10.96 2.09
C LEU A 134 -9.70 11.44 0.64
N THR A 135 -10.60 12.35 0.30
CA THR A 135 -10.66 12.99 -1.02
C THR A 135 -10.29 14.46 -0.89
N HIS A 136 -9.50 14.95 -1.84
CA HIS A 136 -9.14 16.36 -1.88
C HIS A 136 -10.40 17.23 -2.05
N LYS A 137 -10.63 18.15 -1.12
CA LYS A 137 -11.64 19.20 -1.26
C LYS A 137 -10.93 20.53 -1.44
N LYS A 138 -11.31 21.28 -2.48
CA LYS A 138 -10.86 22.67 -2.60
C LYS A 138 -11.38 23.43 -1.38
N GLY A 139 -10.49 24.14 -0.68
CA GLY A 139 -10.91 25.11 0.32
C GLY A 139 -11.86 26.11 -0.34
N LYS A 140 -12.99 26.40 0.31
CA LYS A 140 -13.78 27.56 -0.07
C LYS A 140 -12.92 28.79 0.24
N GLY A 141 -12.70 29.65 -0.75
CA GLY A 141 -12.01 30.92 -0.50
C GLY A 141 -12.82 31.68 0.55
N PHE A 142 -12.20 31.94 1.69
CA PHE A 142 -12.78 32.82 2.69
C PHE A 142 -12.35 34.25 2.33
N TYR A 143 -13.28 35.06 1.85
CA TYR A 143 -13.05 36.49 1.70
C TYR A 143 -13.43 37.14 3.04
N ALA A 144 -12.51 37.85 3.69
CA ALA A 144 -12.85 38.61 4.91
C ALA A 144 -14.00 39.63 4.67
N GLU A 145 -14.18 40.02 3.40
CA GLU A 145 -15.25 40.89 2.87
C GLU A 145 -16.64 40.23 2.83
N GLU A 146 -16.78 38.94 3.17
CA GLU A 146 -18.07 38.24 3.10
C GLU A 146 -19.02 38.61 4.25
N LYS A 147 -18.49 39.19 5.34
CA LYS A 147 -19.31 39.82 6.38
C LYS A 147 -19.83 41.18 5.87
N PRO A 148 -21.17 41.42 5.86
CA PRO A 148 -21.75 42.65 5.34
C PRO A 148 -21.10 43.93 5.88
N GLU A 149 -20.80 43.95 7.19
CA GLU A 149 -20.22 45.08 7.90
C GLU A 149 -18.78 45.42 7.46
N LEU A 150 -17.97 44.42 7.12
CA LEU A 150 -16.58 44.62 6.68
C LEU A 150 -16.52 45.09 5.22
N ARG A 151 -17.49 44.66 4.41
CA ARG A 151 -17.65 45.12 3.03
C ARG A 151 -18.04 46.59 2.95
N GLU A 152 -18.95 47.04 3.81
CA GLU A 152 -19.38 48.45 3.85
C GLU A 152 -18.21 49.37 4.21
N LYS A 153 -17.42 49.04 5.24
CA LYS A 153 -16.19 49.78 5.58
C LYS A 153 -15.19 49.82 4.43
N PHE A 154 -14.96 48.68 3.78
CA PHE A 154 -14.03 48.61 2.65
C PHE A 154 -14.47 49.46 1.46
N VAL A 155 -15.76 49.47 1.12
CA VAL A 155 -16.33 50.32 0.06
C VAL A 155 -16.25 51.80 0.45
N GLU A 156 -16.46 52.13 1.72
CA GLU A 156 -16.37 53.50 2.22
C GLU A 156 -14.93 54.04 2.21
N ASP A 157 -13.95 53.21 2.56
CA ASP A 157 -12.53 53.54 2.49
C ASP A 157 -12.04 53.71 1.04
N LEU A 158 -12.55 52.90 0.11
CA LEU A 158 -12.28 53.07 -1.33
C LEU A 158 -12.85 54.38 -1.89
N LYS A 159 -14.02 54.82 -1.43
CA LYS A 159 -14.63 56.10 -1.85
C LYS A 159 -13.90 57.32 -1.29
N LYS A 160 -13.22 57.21 -0.14
CA LYS A 160 -12.45 58.31 0.46
C LYS A 160 -11.08 58.54 -0.19
N THR A 161 -10.63 57.60 -1.01
CA THR A 161 -9.30 57.63 -1.64
C THR A 161 -9.35 58.04 -3.13
N LEU A 162 -10.55 58.29 -3.67
CA LEU A 162 -10.82 58.76 -5.03
C LEU A 162 -11.28 60.23 -5.05
#